data_AF-T1A262-F1
#
_entry.id   AF-T1A262-F1
#
_cell.length_a   1.000
_cell.length_b   1.000
_cell.length_c   1.000
_cell.angle_alpha   90.00
_cell.angle_beta   90.00
_cell.angle_gamma   90.00
#
_symmetry.space_group_name_H-M   'P 1'
#
loop_
_entity.id
_entity.type
_entity.pdbx_description
1 polymer ?
#
loop_
_entity_poly.entity_id
_entity_poly.type
_entity_poly.pdbx_seq_one_letter_code
_entity_poly.pdbx_strand_id
1 'polypeptide(L)'
;MYVETGTTKIKGKTYTRTLIRKSYKDGHKVKHRTIANISKWFSEEIQAIKIALEYKGKIADHLIDLDDIDASQGLSIGAVLSLYNVAQELGIVKA
;
A
#
# COMPACT_ATOMS: atom_id res chain seq x y z
N MET A 1 -17.62 -6.86 -2.28
CA MET A 1 -17.34 -6.35 -0.92
C MET A 1 -16.01 -5.63 -1.03
N TYR A 2 -15.84 -4.49 -0.36
CA TYR A 2 -14.65 -3.66 -0.50
C TYR A 2 -14.37 -2.95 0.83
N VAL A 3 -13.14 -2.50 1.01
CA VAL A 3 -12.76 -1.61 2.12
C VAL A 3 -12.85 -0.17 1.64
N GLU A 4 -13.56 0.67 2.37
CA GLU A 4 -13.64 2.11 2.14
C GLU A 4 -12.94 2.84 3.28
N THR A 5 -12.00 3.73 2.95
CA THR A 5 -11.39 4.65 3.90
C THR A 5 -11.83 6.07 3.55
N GLY A 6 -12.37 6.79 4.52
CA GLY A 6 -12.78 8.19 4.36
C GLY A 6 -12.24 9.05 5.49
N THR A 7 -11.90 10.29 5.18
CA THR A 7 -11.47 11.28 6.15
C THR A 7 -12.50 12.40 6.25
N THR A 8 -12.67 12.96 7.45
CA THR A 8 -13.59 14.08 7.69
C THR A 8 -12.93 15.05 8.65
N LYS A 9 -12.95 16.33 8.32
CA LYS A 9 -12.42 17.39 9.19
C LYS A 9 -13.56 18.05 9.96
N ILE A 10 -13.47 18.05 11.29
CA ILE A 10 -14.46 18.68 12.19
C ILE A 10 -13.70 19.55 13.17
N LYS A 11 -14.01 20.86 13.18
CA LYS A 11 -13.40 21.85 14.10
C LYS A 11 -11.86 21.73 14.18
N GLY A 12 -11.21 21.63 13.02
CA GLY A 12 -9.74 21.51 12.91
C GLY A 12 -9.15 20.12 13.18
N LYS A 13 -9.94 19.15 13.66
CA LYS A 13 -9.50 17.76 13.86
C LYS A 13 -9.86 16.89 12.66
N THR A 14 -8.93 16.03 12.24
CA THR A 14 -9.16 15.06 11.16
C THR A 14 -9.52 13.70 11.76
N TYR A 15 -10.65 13.15 11.33
CA TYR A 15 -11.12 11.83 11.72
C TYR A 15 -11.06 10.91 10.50
N THR A 16 -10.41 9.76 10.65
CA THR A 16 -10.35 8.72 9.61
C THR A 16 -11.25 7.56 10.01
N ARG A 17 -12.06 7.08 9.07
CA ARG A 17 -12.85 5.85 9.22
C ARG A 17 -12.47 4.85 8.14
N THR A 18 -12.42 3.58 8.51
CA THR A 18 -12.20 2.46 7.60
C THR A 18 -13.33 1.45 7.80
N LEU A 19 -14.09 1.19 6.75
CA LEU A 19 -15.30 0.36 6.77
C LEU A 19 -15.21 -0.76 5.73
N ILE A 20 -15.69 -1.95 6.08
CA ILE A 20 -15.97 -3.01 5.10
C ILE A 20 -17.40 -2.83 4.62
N ARG A 21 -17.60 -2.74 3.30
CA ARG A 21 -18.92 -2.46 2.69
C ARG A 21 -19.25 -3.44 1.58
N LYS A 22 -20.56 -3.63 1.35
CA LYS A 22 -21.11 -4.41 0.23
C LYS A 22 -22.12 -3.57 -0.54
N SER A 23 -21.88 -3.38 -1.83
CA SER A 23 -22.87 -2.81 -2.75
C SER A 23 -23.92 -3.86 -3.10
N TYR A 24 -25.17 -3.44 -3.17
CA TYR A 24 -26.30 -4.28 -3.58
C TYR A 24 -27.33 -3.43 -4.35
N LYS A 25 -28.13 -4.08 -5.20
CA LYS A 25 -29.26 -3.43 -5.86
C LYS A 25 -30.49 -3.53 -4.97
N ASP A 26 -31.18 -2.41 -4.82
CA ASP A 26 -32.48 -2.33 -4.18
C ASP A 26 -33.43 -1.63 -5.17
N GLY A 27 -34.23 -2.45 -5.86
CA GLY A 27 -34.94 -2.04 -7.07
C GLY A 27 -33.99 -1.50 -8.14
N HIS A 28 -34.22 -0.25 -8.56
CA HIS A 28 -33.43 0.43 -9.58
C HIS A 28 -32.21 1.20 -9.04
N LYS A 29 -31.98 1.20 -7.72
CA LYS A 29 -30.88 1.95 -7.10
C LYS A 29 -29.80 1.02 -6.57
N VAL A 30 -28.53 1.41 -6.74
CA VAL A 30 -27.41 0.77 -6.02
C VAL A 30 -27.31 1.39 -4.64
N LYS A 31 -27.31 0.56 -3.61
CA LYS A 31 -27.12 0.93 -2.21
C LYS A 31 -25.87 0.25 -1.65
N HIS A 32 -25.35 0.79 -0.56
CA HIS A 32 -24.18 0.25 0.13
C HIS A 32 -24.55 -0.11 1.57
N ARG A 33 -24.29 -1.36 1.97
CA ARG A 33 -24.43 -1.83 3.36
C ARG A 33 -23.06 -1.87 4.02
N THR A 34 -22.94 -1.29 5.22
CA THR A 34 -21.76 -1.46 6.06
C THR A 34 -21.82 -2.83 6.73
N ILE A 35 -20.74 -3.60 6.59
CA ILE A 35 -20.60 -4.93 7.17
C ILE A 35 -19.85 -4.84 8.50
N ALA A 36 -18.75 -4.08 8.53
CA ALA A 36 -17.96 -3.87 9.73
C ALA A 36 -17.27 -2.51 9.71
N ASN A 37 -16.99 -1.99 10.91
CA ASN A 37 -16.11 -0.84 11.11
C ASN A 37 -14.77 -1.34 11.67
N ILE A 38 -13.72 -1.21 10.89
CA ILE A 38 -12.36 -1.68 11.22
C ILE A 38 -11.40 -0.50 11.43
N SER A 39 -11.91 0.69 11.76
CA SER A 39 -11.09 1.92 11.91
C SER A 39 -10.05 1.82 13.03
N LYS A 40 -10.18 0.84 13.94
CA LYS A 40 -9.28 0.62 15.08
C LYS A 40 -8.30 -0.53 14.86
N TRP A 41 -8.39 -1.23 13.74
CA TRP A 41 -7.49 -2.34 13.43
C TRP A 41 -6.11 -1.81 13.02
N PHE A 42 -5.11 -2.67 13.08
CA PHE A 42 -3.76 -2.30 12.67
C PHE A 42 -3.71 -2.03 11.17
N SER A 43 -2.78 -1.19 10.73
CA SER A 43 -2.65 -0.79 9.33
C SER A 43 -2.41 -1.98 8.42
N GLU A 44 -1.61 -2.94 8.88
CA GLU A 44 -1.22 -4.16 8.20
C GLU A 44 -2.44 -5.05 7.94
N GLU A 45 -3.30 -5.21 8.94
CA GLU A 45 -4.55 -5.98 8.82
C GLU A 45 -5.52 -5.34 7.82
N ILE A 46 -5.64 -4.01 7.86
CA ILE A 46 -6.47 -3.26 6.92
C ILE A 46 -5.96 -3.43 5.48
N GLN A 47 -4.63 -3.37 5.29
CA GLN A 47 -4.00 -3.55 3.98
C GLN A 47 -4.18 -4.97 3.45
N ALA A 48 -3.97 -5.99 4.29
CA ALA A 48 -4.17 -7.38 3.91
C ALA A 48 -5.60 -7.62 3.39
N ILE A 49 -6.61 -7.08 4.10
CA ILE A 49 -8.01 -7.21 3.67
C ILE A 49 -8.29 -6.42 2.38
N LYS A 50 -7.68 -5.25 2.20
CA LYS A 50 -7.79 -4.48 0.94
C LYS A 50 -7.31 -5.32 -0.24
N ILE A 51 -6.08 -5.85 -0.16
CA ILE A 51 -5.47 -6.68 -1.20
C ILE A 51 -6.35 -7.91 -1.48
N ALA A 52 -6.78 -8.62 -0.43
CA ALA A 52 -7.59 -9.82 -0.58
C ALA A 52 -8.96 -9.55 -1.24
N LEU A 53 -9.57 -8.39 -1.00
CA LEU A 53 -10.85 -8.01 -1.61
C LEU A 53 -10.70 -7.43 -3.02
N GLU A 54 -9.59 -6.75 -3.31
CA GLU A 54 -9.28 -6.20 -4.63
C GLU A 54 -9.03 -7.31 -5.66
N TYR A 55 -8.21 -8.29 -5.31
CA TYR A 55 -7.86 -9.42 -6.18
C TYR A 55 -8.71 -10.67 -5.91
N LYS A 56 -9.94 -10.50 -5.42
CA LYS A 56 -10.78 -11.61 -4.98
C LYS A 56 -10.88 -12.72 -6.05
N GLY A 57 -10.46 -13.93 -5.68
CA GLY A 57 -10.48 -15.11 -6.56
C GLY A 57 -9.27 -15.24 -7.49
N LYS A 58 -8.36 -14.25 -7.48
CA LYS A 58 -7.12 -14.21 -8.25
C LYS A 58 -5.92 -13.75 -7.40
N ILE A 59 -6.04 -13.85 -6.07
CA ILE A 59 -5.03 -13.33 -5.14
C ILE A 59 -3.67 -13.99 -5.44
N ALA A 60 -3.66 -15.30 -5.70
CA ALA A 60 -2.45 -16.04 -6.02
C ALA A 60 -1.70 -15.51 -7.27
N ASP A 61 -2.41 -14.94 -8.25
CA ASP A 61 -1.81 -14.37 -9.46
C ASP A 61 -1.06 -13.05 -9.18
N HIS A 62 -1.29 -12.46 -7.99
CA HIS A 62 -0.77 -11.15 -7.59
C HIS A 62 0.10 -11.20 -6.33
N LEU A 63 0.30 -12.39 -5.75
CA LEU A 63 1.24 -12.60 -4.66
C LEU A 63 2.52 -13.21 -5.22
N ILE A 64 3.65 -12.64 -4.83
CA ILE A 64 4.99 -13.18 -5.09
C ILE A 64 5.60 -13.39 -3.72
N ASP A 65 6.20 -14.57 -3.50
CA ASP A 65 7.00 -14.77 -2.29
C ASP A 65 8.24 -13.89 -2.37
N LEU A 66 8.62 -13.26 -1.26
CA LEU A 66 9.84 -12.47 -1.21
C LEU A 66 11.07 -13.34 -1.50
N ASP A 67 11.01 -14.63 -1.14
CA ASP A 67 12.07 -15.59 -1.43
C ASP A 67 12.19 -15.91 -2.94
N ASP A 68 11.13 -15.66 -3.73
CA ASP A 68 11.14 -15.82 -5.18
C ASP A 68 11.70 -14.58 -5.93
N ILE A 69 11.97 -13.48 -5.20
CA ILE A 69 12.52 -12.25 -5.78
C ILE A 69 14.05 -12.30 -5.74
N ASP A 70 14.67 -12.57 -6.89
CA ASP A 70 16.10 -12.37 -7.06
C ASP A 70 16.39 -10.96 -7.59
N ALA A 71 17.08 -10.14 -6.78
CA ALA A 71 17.41 -8.76 -7.11
C ALA A 71 18.94 -8.58 -7.17
N SER A 72 19.44 -8.28 -8.36
CA SER A 72 20.86 -7.98 -8.60
C SER A 72 21.12 -6.50 -8.86
N GLN A 73 22.29 -6.01 -8.47
CA GLN A 73 22.75 -4.66 -8.83
C GLN A 73 22.99 -4.56 -10.34
N GLY A 74 22.44 -3.52 -10.98
CA GLY A 74 22.67 -3.23 -12.40
C GLY A 74 24.01 -2.53 -12.64
N LEU A 75 24.45 -2.47 -13.90
CA LEU A 75 25.73 -1.88 -14.32
C LEU A 75 25.94 -0.44 -13.86
N SER A 76 24.86 0.31 -13.62
CA SER A 76 24.91 1.69 -13.10
C SER A 76 25.63 1.81 -11.76
N ILE A 77 25.66 0.75 -10.95
CA ILE A 77 26.38 0.75 -9.67
C ILE A 77 27.87 1.03 -9.85
N GLY A 78 28.47 0.58 -10.96
CA GLY A 78 29.89 0.81 -11.25
C GLY A 78 30.20 2.28 -11.46
N ALA A 79 29.31 3.02 -12.13
CA ALA A 79 29.46 4.46 -12.33
C ALA A 79 29.37 5.22 -11.00
N VAL A 80 28.41 4.85 -10.15
CA VAL A 80 28.25 5.42 -8.80
C VAL A 80 29.47 5.12 -7.92
N LEU A 81 29.96 3.88 -7.94
CA LEU A 81 31.16 3.49 -7.17
C LEU A 81 32.41 4.23 -7.64
N SER A 82 32.57 4.38 -8.97
CA SER A 82 33.71 5.09 -9.55
C SER A 82 33.72 6.55 -9.11
N LEU A 83 32.57 7.22 -9.15
CA LEU A 83 32.44 8.59 -8.68
C LEU A 83 32.70 8.70 -7.17
N TYR A 84 32.18 7.76 -6.39
CA TYR A 84 32.42 7.71 -4.94
C TYR A 84 33.90 7.53 -4.60
N ASN A 85 34.62 6.68 -5.34
CA ASN A 85 36.05 6.47 -5.17
C ASN A 85 36.84 7.74 -5.49
N VAL A 86 36.52 8.42 -6.60
CA VAL A 86 37.14 9.72 -6.94
C VAL A 86 36.86 10.76 -5.85
N ALA A 87 35.64 10.82 -5.33
CA ALA A 87 35.28 11.72 -4.24
C ALA A 87 36.06 11.42 -2.95
N GLN A 88 36.31 10.14 -2.63
CA GLN A 88 37.16 9.72 -1.51
C GLN A 88 38.60 10.20 -1.69
N GLU A 89 39.19 9.97 -2.86
CA GLU A 89 40.57 10.40 -3.18
C GLU A 89 40.73 11.92 -3.08
N LEU A 90 39.72 12.66 -3.50
CA LEU A 90 39.69 14.13 -3.41
C LEU A 90 39.31 14.65 -2.02
N GLY A 91 38.91 13.79 -1.10
CA GLY A 91 38.50 14.18 0.26
C GLY A 91 37.18 14.94 0.35
N ILE A 92 36.32 14.87 -0.68
CA ILE A 92 35.08 15.64 -0.83
C ILE A 92 33.81 14.84 -0.51
N VAL A 93 33.94 13.69 0.17
CA VAL A 93 32.81 12.80 0.50
C VAL A 93 31.89 13.36 1.58
N LYS A 94 32.41 14.23 2.46
CA LYS A 94 31.62 14.91 3.49
C LYS A 94 31.23 16.30 2.99
N ALA A 95 30.08 16.39 2.33
CA ALA A 95 29.36 17.65 2.09
C ALA A 95 28.11 17.69 2.98
#